data_AF-A0A2G9UYN7-F1
#
_entry.id   AF-A0A2G9UYN7-F1
#
_cell.length_a   1.000
_cell.length_b   1.000
_cell.length_c   1.000
_cell.angle_alpha   90.00
_cell.angle_beta   90.00
_cell.angle_gamma   90.00
#
_symmetry.space_group_name_H-M   'P 1'
#
loop_
_entity.id
_entity.type
_entity.pdbx_description
1 polymer ?
#
loop_
_entity_poly.entity_id
_entity_poly.type
_entity_poly.pdbx_seq_one_letter_code
_entity_poly.pdbx_strand_id
1 'polypeptide(L)'
;MCQHRSKCKRFSFLAAFDFDKLADTISRLEQGSTVTIPRYDYLTSRSDGMLCLEPADVIIVEGILTFYDERIREKFTMKLFVDADADVRLARRGESR
;
A
#
# COMPACT_ATOMS: atom_id res chain seq x y z
N MET A 1 -14.79 28.86 22.94
CA MET A 1 -15.85 27.85 23.19
C MET A 1 -16.86 27.91 22.05
N CYS A 2 -16.72 27.07 21.04
CA CYS A 2 -17.74 26.87 20.00
C CYS A 2 -18.05 25.37 20.02
N GLN A 3 -19.18 25.01 20.63
CA GLN A 3 -19.67 23.63 20.72
C GLN A 3 -20.42 23.27 19.43
N HIS A 4 -20.29 22.01 19.00
CA HIS A 4 -20.94 21.38 17.85
C HIS A 4 -20.46 21.77 16.44
N ARG A 5 -19.44 21.06 15.93
CA ARG A 5 -19.40 20.61 14.53
C ARG A 5 -18.81 19.21 14.42
N SER A 6 -19.68 18.31 13.97
CA SER A 6 -19.46 16.93 13.57
C SER A 6 -18.17 16.73 12.78
N LYS A 7 -17.40 15.69 13.18
CA LYS A 7 -16.31 15.01 12.45
C LYS A 7 -15.86 15.72 11.16
N CYS A 8 -14.91 16.64 11.30
CA CYS A 8 -14.06 17.03 10.18
C CYS A 8 -13.18 15.81 9.85
N LYS A 9 -13.57 14.98 8.87
CA LYS A 9 -12.70 13.94 8.30
C LYS A 9 -11.50 14.67 7.71
N ARG A 10 -10.41 14.74 8.47
CA ARG A 10 -9.14 15.28 8.01
C ARG A 10 -8.67 14.38 6.86
N PHE A 11 -8.73 14.86 5.62
CA PHE A 11 -8.05 14.27 4.46
C PHE A 11 -6.54 14.36 4.75
N SER A 12 -6.04 13.43 5.53
CA SER A 12 -4.62 13.25 5.76
C SER A 12 -4.10 12.27 4.72
N PHE A 13 -2.87 12.47 4.26
CA PHE A 13 -2.20 11.58 3.30
C PHE A 13 -2.29 10.09 3.69
N LEU A 14 -2.28 9.79 5.00
CA LEU A 14 -2.43 8.43 5.53
C LEU A 14 -3.83 7.83 5.32
N ALA A 15 -4.88 8.66 5.31
CA ALA A 15 -6.26 8.21 5.11
C ALA A 15 -6.55 7.79 3.66
N ALA A 16 -5.61 8.04 2.72
CA ALA A 16 -5.69 7.53 1.37
C ALA A 16 -5.29 6.05 1.27
N PHE A 17 -4.63 5.50 2.29
CA PHE A 17 -4.18 4.10 2.35
C PHE A 17 -5.15 3.26 3.16
N ASP A 18 -5.60 2.16 2.57
CA ASP A 18 -6.47 1.17 3.23
C ASP A 18 -5.62 0.05 3.86
N PHE A 19 -5.02 0.37 5.02
CA PHE A 19 -4.17 -0.58 5.75
C PHE A 19 -4.95 -1.81 6.24
N ASP A 20 -6.23 -1.67 6.55
CA ASP A 20 -7.08 -2.78 6.98
C ASP A 20 -7.25 -3.79 5.83
N LYS A 21 -7.51 -3.31 4.62
CA LYS A 21 -7.60 -4.16 3.43
C LYS A 21 -6.27 -4.83 3.09
N LEU A 22 -5.14 -4.13 3.24
CA LEU A 22 -3.82 -4.72 3.02
C LEU A 22 -3.54 -5.83 4.04
N ALA A 23 -3.84 -5.60 5.32
CA ALA A 23 -3.65 -6.61 6.37
C ALA A 23 -4.51 -7.87 6.15
N ASP A 24 -5.77 -7.70 5.74
CA ASP A 24 -6.66 -8.80 5.37
C ASP A 24 -6.12 -9.57 4.15
N THR A 25 -5.71 -8.84 3.10
CA THR A 25 -5.19 -9.45 1.87
C THR A 25 -3.97 -10.33 2.15
N ILE A 26 -3.00 -9.83 2.94
CA ILE A 26 -1.81 -10.61 3.30
C ILE A 26 -2.21 -11.83 4.13
N SER A 27 -3.09 -11.66 5.13
CA SER A 27 -3.54 -12.78 5.97
C SER A 27 -4.22 -13.89 5.17
N ARG A 28 -5.03 -13.53 4.16
CA ARG A 28 -5.71 -14.49 3.31
C ARG A 28 -4.74 -15.24 2.40
N LEU A 29 -3.75 -14.54 1.84
CA LEU A 29 -2.70 -15.17 1.05
C LEU A 29 -1.84 -16.12 1.89
N GLU A 30 -1.49 -15.73 3.12
CA GLU A 30 -0.78 -16.58 4.10
C GLU A 30 -1.57 -17.86 4.42
N GLN A 31 -2.90 -17.80 4.40
CA GLN A 31 -3.79 -18.95 4.62
C GLN A 31 -4.04 -19.78 3.36
N GLY A 32 -3.35 -19.49 2.25
CA GLY A 32 -3.55 -20.22 0.99
C GLY A 32 -4.85 -19.86 0.27
N SER A 33 -5.47 -18.72 0.59
CA SER A 33 -6.70 -18.27 -0.06
C SER A 33 -6.42 -17.28 -1.18
N THR A 34 -7.07 -17.50 -2.32
CA THR A 34 -7.14 -16.53 -3.41
C THR A 34 -7.84 -15.25 -2.95
N VAL A 35 -7.31 -14.10 -3.38
CA VAL A 35 -7.84 -12.77 -3.06
C VAL A 35 -8.00 -11.94 -4.32
N THR A 36 -9.08 -11.15 -4.37
CA THR A 36 -9.31 -10.20 -5.45
C THR A 36 -9.12 -8.78 -4.94
N ILE A 37 -8.19 -8.05 -5.55
CA ILE A 37 -7.86 -6.67 -5.18
C ILE A 37 -8.16 -5.71 -6.34
N PRO A 38 -8.48 -4.43 -6.09
CA PRO A 38 -8.64 -3.46 -7.15
C PRO A 38 -7.30 -3.20 -7.85
N ARG A 39 -7.31 -3.16 -9.18
CA ARG A 39 -6.12 -2.80 -9.95
C ARG A 39 -6.05 -1.27 -10.06
N TYR A 40 -4.99 -0.69 -9.54
CA TYR A 40 -4.74 0.75 -9.67
C TYR A 40 -4.02 1.06 -10.98
N ASP A 41 -4.57 1.98 -11.77
CA ASP A 41 -3.95 2.51 -12.98
C ASP A 41 -3.30 3.87 -12.67
N TYR A 42 -1.97 3.91 -12.79
CA TYR A 42 -1.16 5.10 -12.54
C TYR A 42 -1.33 6.18 -13.61
N LEU A 43 -1.74 5.84 -14.84
CA LEU A 43 -1.96 6.81 -15.91
C LEU A 43 -3.24 7.61 -15.68
N THR A 44 -4.31 6.93 -15.27
CA THR A 44 -5.61 7.56 -15.04
C THR A 44 -5.86 7.94 -13.58
N SER A 45 -4.97 7.54 -12.66
CA SER A 45 -5.10 7.72 -11.21
C SER A 45 -6.41 7.16 -10.65
N ARG A 46 -6.91 6.07 -11.25
CA ARG A 46 -8.16 5.41 -10.88
C ARG A 46 -7.94 3.92 -10.72
N SER A 47 -8.74 3.31 -9.87
CA SER A 47 -8.84 1.86 -9.82
C SER A 47 -9.78 1.41 -10.92
N ASP A 48 -9.26 0.71 -11.93
CA ASP A 48 -10.05 0.13 -13.01
C ASP A 48 -9.80 -1.39 -13.08
N GLY A 49 -10.90 -2.14 -12.99
CA GLY A 49 -10.88 -3.58 -12.89
C GLY A 49 -10.35 -4.14 -11.56
N MET A 50 -10.25 -5.46 -11.55
CA MET A 50 -9.87 -6.26 -10.40
C MET A 50 -8.77 -7.22 -10.81
N LEU A 51 -7.82 -7.47 -9.91
CA LEU A 51 -6.75 -8.44 -10.06
C LEU A 51 -7.00 -9.61 -9.10
N CYS A 52 -6.99 -10.82 -9.63
CA CYS A 52 -7.02 -12.05 -8.84
C CYS A 52 -5.58 -12.45 -8.50
N LEU A 53 -5.29 -12.56 -7.21
CA LEU A 53 -4.02 -13.00 -6.67
C LEU A 53 -4.19 -14.39 -6.08
N GLU A 54 -3.50 -15.35 -6.68
CA GLU A 54 -3.39 -16.70 -6.13
C GLU A 54 -2.33 -16.72 -5.02
N PRO A 55 -2.47 -17.59 -4.01
CA PRO A 55 -1.43 -17.82 -3.02
C PRO A 55 -0.14 -18.31 -3.70
N ALA A 56 1.01 -17.90 -3.16
CA ALA A 56 2.33 -18.26 -3.66
C ALA A 56 3.28 -18.55 -2.50
N ASP A 57 4.32 -19.35 -2.75
CA ASP A 57 5.35 -19.66 -1.75
C ASP A 57 6.11 -18.40 -1.30
N VAL A 58 6.23 -17.41 -2.18
CA VAL A 58 6.88 -16.13 -1.92
C VAL A 58 6.01 -15.00 -2.44
N ILE A 59 5.67 -14.07 -1.54
CA ILE A 59 4.88 -12.87 -1.85
C ILE A 59 5.73 -11.65 -1.54
N ILE A 60 5.88 -10.77 -2.52
CA ILE A 60 6.60 -9.51 -2.37
C ILE A 60 5.57 -8.38 -2.24
N VAL A 61 5.62 -7.65 -1.12
CA VAL A 61 4.82 -6.45 -0.91
C VAL A 61 5.73 -5.24 -0.96
N GLU A 62 5.55 -4.39 -1.96
CA GLU A 62 6.32 -3.17 -2.16
C GLU A 62 5.47 -1.91 -1.99
N GLY A 63 6.11 -0.81 -1.60
CA GLY A 63 5.44 0.47 -1.40
C GLY A 63 6.16 1.39 -0.44
N ILE A 64 5.80 2.68 -0.46
CA ILE A 64 6.43 3.71 0.36
C ILE A 64 6.04 3.67 1.85
N LEU A 65 4.94 2.98 2.20
CA LEU A 65 4.39 2.90 3.56
C LEU A 65 4.10 1.47 4.01
N THR A 66 4.65 0.46 3.34
CA THR A 66 4.36 -0.96 3.61
C THR A 66 4.60 -1.37 5.06
N PHE A 67 5.53 -0.71 5.74
CA PHE A 67 5.86 -0.96 7.14
C PHE A 67 5.30 0.08 8.12
N TYR A 68 4.40 0.97 7.69
CA TYR A 68 3.84 2.01 8.56
C TYR A 68 2.98 1.42 9.68
N ASP A 69 2.01 0.55 9.33
CA ASP A 69 1.12 -0.13 10.28
C ASP A 69 1.84 -1.34 10.91
N GLU A 70 1.82 -1.40 12.24
CA GLU A 70 2.48 -2.45 13.01
C GLU A 70 1.93 -3.84 12.71
N ARG A 71 0.60 -3.96 12.52
CA ARG A 71 -0.08 -5.24 12.25
C ARG A 71 0.39 -5.87 10.94
N ILE A 72 0.70 -5.02 9.96
CA ILE A 72 1.24 -5.44 8.66
C ILE A 72 2.74 -5.74 8.80
N ARG A 73 3.46 -4.88 9.53
CA ARG A 73 4.90 -5.03 9.77
C ARG A 73 5.26 -6.35 10.45
N GLU A 74 4.41 -6.85 11.34
CA GLU A 74 4.62 -8.11 12.05
C GLU A 74 4.45 -9.35 11.16
N LYS A 75 3.77 -9.23 10.01
CA LYS A 75 3.55 -10.34 9.06
C LYS A 75 4.75 -10.66 8.18
N PHE A 76 5.65 -9.69 7.98
CA PHE A 76 6.79 -9.87 7.08
C PHE A 76 7.91 -10.68 7.72
N THR A 77 8.25 -11.81 7.10
CA THR A 77 9.44 -12.62 7.43
C THR A 77 10.74 -11.89 7.09
N MET A 78 10.75 -11.07 6.03
CA MET A 78 11.91 -10.28 5.62
C MET A 78 11.48 -8.85 5.27
N LYS A 79 12.31 -7.87 5.65
CA LYS A 79 12.06 -6.44 5.43
C LYS A 79 13.27 -5.85 4.73
N LEU A 80 13.04 -5.26 3.56
CA LEU A 80 14.07 -4.60 2.77
C LEU A 80 13.74 -3.11 2.63
N PHE A 81 14.71 -2.25 2.90
CA PHE A 81 14.60 -0.81 2.66
C PHE A 81 15.65 -0.40 1.65
N VAL A 82 15.22 0.30 0.60
CA VAL A 82 16.12 0.91 -0.37
C VAL A 82 16.29 2.36 0.03
N ASP A 83 17.48 2.70 0.52
CA ASP A 83 17.88 4.08 0.75
C ASP A 83 18.71 4.57 -0.44
N ALA A 84 18.38 5.77 -0.92
CA ALA A 84 19.03 6.39 -2.06
C ALA A 84 18.93 7.91 -1.94
N ASP A 85 20.02 8.59 -2.29
CA ASP A 85 20.09 10.05 -2.27
C ASP A 85 18.99 10.69 -3.11
N ALA A 86 18.55 11.88 -2.70
CA ALA A 86 17.47 12.61 -3.36
C ALA A 86 17.75 12.84 -4.86
N ASP A 87 18.99 13.15 -5.21
CA ASP A 87 19.41 13.41 -6.59
C ASP A 87 19.33 12.14 -7.44
N VAL A 88 19.72 10.98 -6.88
CA VAL A 88 19.60 9.67 -7.53
C VAL A 88 18.14 9.33 -7.77
N ARG A 89 17.28 9.56 -6.77
CA ARG A 89 15.83 9.32 -6.88
C ARG A 89 15.17 10.23 -7.91
N LEU A 90 15.63 11.47 -8.02
CA LEU A 90 15.13 12.45 -8.98
C LEU A 90 15.59 12.11 -10.41
N ALA A 91 16.87 11.79 -10.60
CA ALA A 91 17.44 11.42 -11.88
C ALA A 91 16.69 10.22 -12.52
N ARG A 92 16.41 9.18 -11.73
CA ARG A 92 15.63 8.01 -12.18
C ARG A 92 14.24 8.35 -12.72
N ARG A 93 13.63 9.44 -12.23
CA ARG A 93 12.32 9.92 -12.73
C ARG A 93 12.47 10.82 -13.96
N GLY A 94 13.57 11.56 -14.06
CA GLY A 94 13.85 12.47 -15.16
C GLY A 94 14.21 11.77 -16.48
N GLU A 95 14.81 10.59 -16.42
CA GLU A 95 15.20 9.79 -17.59
C GLU A 95 14.04 9.02 -18.24
N SER A 96 12.84 9.01 -17.64
CA SER A 96 11.66 8.33 -18.19
C SER A 96 10.83 9.19 -19.16
N ARG A 97 11.48 10.13 -19.88
CA ARG A 97 10.85 10.94 -20.94
C ARG A 97 11.36 10.54 -22.31
#